data_AF-A0A9D2G0A8-F1
#
_entry.id   AF-A0A9D2G0A8-F1
#
_cell.length_a   1.000
_cell.length_b   1.000
_cell.length_c   1.000
_cell.angle_alpha   90.00
_cell.angle_beta   90.00
_cell.angle_gamma   90.00
#
_symmetry.space_group_name_H-M   'P 1'
#
loop_
_entity.id
_entity.type
_entity.pdbx_description
1 polymer ?
#
loop_
_entity_poly.entity_id
_entity_poly.type
_entity_poly.pdbx_seq_one_letter_code
_entity_poly.pdbx_strand_id
1 'polypeptide(L)'
;MRVKVCGMNFPDNVAAVDALGVDLLGFVFYPNSPRCVATPPEKLPPTRAKRVGVFVDQDEDEILSAVGRYGLDGVQLHGAESPDFCRRLRGSLPPGTLLVKAVGVASSEDLTTALAYEEVADGLLFDTRCATHGGSGRRFDWSLLSRYRGNLPFLLSGGLGPGDEERVRSFHHPRCQGVDLNSRFELSPGIKDVAVLARFLRGVGHEPSHGTGQLLDIASVSPLPSGDESPG
;
A
#
# COMPACT_ATOMS: atom_id res chain seq x y z
N MET A 1 -11.04 -2.77 8.58
CA MET A 1 -9.98 -2.94 7.56
C MET A 1 -9.10 -1.71 7.56
N ARG A 2 -7.82 -1.84 7.21
CA ARG A 2 -6.92 -0.70 7.07
C ARG A 2 -7.09 0.03 5.75
N VAL A 3 -6.81 1.31 5.77
CA VAL A 3 -6.91 2.18 4.60
C VAL A 3 -5.63 2.98 4.45
N LYS A 4 -5.01 2.82 3.29
CA LYS A 4 -3.95 3.69 2.80
C LYS A 4 -4.50 4.63 1.74
N VAL A 5 -4.16 5.91 1.83
CA VAL A 5 -4.39 6.88 0.75
C VAL A 5 -3.05 7.34 0.22
N CYS A 6 -2.78 7.01 -1.04
CA CYS A 6 -1.48 7.19 -1.69
C CYS A 6 -1.46 8.42 -2.60
N GLY A 7 -0.29 8.97 -2.88
CA GLY A 7 -0.14 10.13 -3.78
C GLY A 7 -0.47 11.46 -3.12
N MET A 8 -0.18 11.59 -1.83
CA MET A 8 -0.36 12.82 -1.08
C MET A 8 0.75 13.82 -1.40
N ASN A 9 0.40 15.09 -1.59
CA ASN A 9 1.36 16.14 -1.94
C ASN A 9 1.09 17.46 -1.21
N PHE A 10 -0.17 17.94 -1.19
CA PHE A 10 -0.49 19.28 -0.70
C PHE A 10 -0.86 19.28 0.80
N PRO A 11 -0.27 20.17 1.64
CA PRO A 11 -0.46 20.19 3.10
C PRO A 11 -1.92 20.15 3.57
N ASP A 12 -2.77 21.03 3.03
CA ASP A 12 -4.18 21.10 3.46
C ASP A 12 -4.95 19.83 3.08
N ASN A 13 -4.61 19.23 1.94
CA ASN A 13 -5.20 17.97 1.51
C ASN A 13 -4.70 16.79 2.33
N VAL A 14 -3.43 16.81 2.75
CA VAL A 14 -2.87 15.85 3.74
C VAL A 14 -3.65 15.92 5.04
N ALA A 15 -3.83 17.12 5.61
CA ALA A 15 -4.58 17.29 6.86
C ALA A 15 -6.05 16.85 6.72
N ALA A 16 -6.71 17.20 5.61
CA ALA A 16 -8.10 16.85 5.38
C ALA A 16 -8.31 15.33 5.20
N VAL A 17 -7.37 14.63 4.55
CA VAL A 17 -7.42 13.17 4.41
C VAL A 17 -7.08 12.48 5.74
N ASP A 18 -6.08 12.98 6.49
CA ASP A 18 -5.74 12.47 7.83
C ASP A 18 -6.95 12.56 8.78
N ALA A 19 -7.72 13.65 8.70
CA ALA A 19 -8.93 13.85 9.48
C ALA A 19 -10.05 12.83 9.18
N LEU A 20 -9.98 12.10 8.07
CA LEU A 20 -10.90 10.98 7.79
C LEU A 20 -10.56 9.72 8.60
N GLY A 21 -9.45 9.70 9.34
CA GLY A 21 -9.05 8.58 10.18
C GLY A 21 -8.37 7.44 9.43
N VAL A 22 -7.81 7.71 8.25
CA VAL A 22 -7.06 6.72 7.47
C VAL A 22 -5.82 6.25 8.24
N ASP A 23 -5.37 5.01 8.00
CA ASP A 23 -4.25 4.45 8.76
C ASP A 23 -2.89 4.88 8.17
N LEU A 24 -2.81 5.00 6.84
CA LEU A 24 -1.56 5.26 6.11
C LEU A 24 -1.73 6.38 5.09
N LEU A 25 -0.74 7.28 5.02
CA LEU A 25 -0.62 8.31 3.99
C LEU A 25 0.62 8.05 3.14
N GLY A 26 0.42 7.85 1.83
CA GLY A 26 1.50 7.57 0.89
C GLY A 26 2.02 8.83 0.19
N PHE A 27 3.32 9.08 0.29
CA PHE A 27 4.04 10.18 -0.37
C PHE A 27 4.92 9.60 -1.48
N VAL A 28 4.74 10.04 -2.73
CA VAL A 28 5.47 9.44 -3.86
C VAL A 28 6.76 10.20 -4.10
N PHE A 29 7.89 9.50 -4.12
CA PHE A 29 9.22 10.05 -4.35
C PHE A 29 9.78 9.71 -5.74
N TYR A 30 8.98 9.10 -6.61
CA TYR A 30 9.37 8.79 -7.98
C TYR A 30 9.21 10.02 -8.90
N PRO A 31 10.30 10.59 -9.47
CA PRO A 31 10.25 11.86 -10.20
C PRO A 31 9.33 11.89 -11.41
N ASN A 32 9.15 10.74 -12.10
CA ASN A 32 8.28 10.67 -13.28
C ASN A 32 6.79 10.51 -12.91
N SER A 33 6.44 10.45 -11.63
CA SER A 33 5.06 10.41 -11.19
C SER A 33 4.45 11.81 -11.20
N PRO A 34 3.23 12.00 -11.73
CA PRO A 34 2.51 13.27 -11.58
C PRO A 34 2.10 13.56 -10.12
N ARG A 35 2.36 12.60 -9.21
CA ARG A 35 2.12 12.70 -7.77
C ARG A 35 3.42 12.81 -6.97
N CYS A 36 4.56 13.00 -7.64
CA CYS A 36 5.84 13.18 -6.96
C CYS A 36 5.72 14.34 -5.97
N VAL A 37 6.16 14.12 -4.74
CA VAL A 37 6.14 15.12 -3.68
C VAL A 37 6.93 16.33 -4.16
N ALA A 38 6.27 17.49 -4.10
CA ALA A 38 6.86 18.80 -4.39
C ALA A 38 6.88 19.67 -3.12
N THR A 39 6.05 19.34 -2.14
CA THR A 39 5.96 20.03 -0.87
C THR A 39 7.16 19.67 0.03
N PRO A 40 7.93 20.68 0.49
CA PRO A 40 8.98 20.46 1.47
C PRO A 40 8.45 19.89 2.80
N PRO A 41 9.23 19.05 3.50
CA PRO A 41 8.78 18.36 4.71
C PRO A 41 8.33 19.30 5.83
N GLU A 42 8.93 20.48 5.95
CA GLU A 42 8.58 21.50 6.96
C GLU A 42 7.19 22.11 6.78
N LYS A 43 6.59 21.95 5.58
CA LYS A 43 5.22 22.40 5.30
C LYS A 43 4.18 21.30 5.52
N LEU A 44 4.59 20.05 5.70
CA LEU A 44 3.66 18.96 5.92
C LEU A 44 3.13 18.99 7.36
N PRO A 45 1.80 18.94 7.55
CA PRO A 45 1.22 18.95 8.89
C PRO A 45 1.59 17.66 9.63
N PRO A 46 1.67 17.66 10.97
CA PRO A 46 1.70 16.40 11.72
C PRO A 46 0.48 15.55 11.35
N THR A 47 0.67 14.24 11.27
CA THR A 47 -0.38 13.29 10.87
C THR A 47 -0.59 12.26 11.97
N ARG A 48 -1.84 11.85 12.16
CA ARG A 48 -2.17 10.67 12.98
C ARG A 48 -1.88 9.39 12.21
N ALA A 49 -2.23 9.40 10.93
CA ALA A 49 -1.86 8.38 9.99
C ALA A 49 -0.34 8.33 9.83
N LYS A 50 0.13 7.12 9.59
CA LYS A 50 1.55 6.82 9.43
C LYS A 50 2.00 7.16 8.02
N ARG A 51 3.19 7.75 7.90
CA ARG A 51 3.70 8.26 6.62
C ARG A 51 4.50 7.19 5.90
N VAL A 52 4.11 6.86 4.67
CA VAL A 52 4.77 5.85 3.84
C VAL A 52 5.36 6.52 2.60
N GLY A 53 6.67 6.44 2.40
CA GLY A 53 7.31 6.87 1.17
C GLY A 53 7.19 5.80 0.08
N VAL A 54 6.82 6.17 -1.14
CA VAL A 54 6.73 5.27 -2.29
C VAL A 54 7.86 5.55 -3.25
N PHE A 55 8.67 4.53 -3.50
CA PHE A 55 9.88 4.61 -4.31
C PHE A 55 9.81 3.64 -5.48
N VAL A 56 10.49 3.97 -6.58
CA VAL A 56 10.57 3.14 -7.79
C VAL A 56 12.03 3.11 -8.24
N ASP A 57 12.73 2.03 -7.90
CA ASP A 57 14.11 1.75 -8.33
C ASP A 57 15.12 2.86 -7.95
N GLN A 58 14.86 3.51 -6.81
CA GLN A 58 15.74 4.51 -6.23
C GLN A 58 16.82 3.86 -5.37
N ASP A 59 17.97 4.50 -5.24
CA ASP A 59 19.06 3.97 -4.44
C ASP A 59 18.79 4.07 -2.93
N GLU A 60 19.58 3.33 -2.14
CA GLU A 60 19.39 3.24 -0.69
C GLU A 60 19.58 4.61 0.00
N ASP A 61 20.52 5.43 -0.48
CA ASP A 61 20.82 6.74 0.13
C ASP A 61 19.69 7.74 -0.09
N GLU A 62 19.09 7.75 -1.28
CA GLU A 62 17.89 8.54 -1.59
C GLU A 62 16.71 8.16 -0.68
N ILE A 63 16.48 6.86 -0.51
CA ILE A 63 15.40 6.34 0.35
C ILE A 63 15.64 6.75 1.81
N LEU A 64 16.85 6.53 2.34
CA LEU A 64 17.20 6.85 3.72
C LEU A 64 17.12 8.35 4.00
N SER A 65 17.56 9.18 3.05
CA SER A 65 17.44 10.63 3.10
C SER A 65 15.97 11.05 3.18
N ALA A 66 15.10 10.48 2.35
CA ALA A 66 13.66 10.75 2.39
C ALA A 66 13.02 10.30 3.71
N VAL A 67 13.39 9.12 4.23
CA VAL A 67 12.91 8.59 5.52
C VAL A 67 13.19 9.58 6.65
N GLY A 68 14.43 10.05 6.76
CA GLY A 68 14.82 11.02 7.79
C GLY A 68 14.15 12.39 7.60
N ARG A 69 14.14 12.91 6.37
CA ARG A 69 13.65 14.27 6.08
C ARG A 69 12.13 14.40 6.23
N TYR A 70 11.37 13.40 5.80
CA TYR A 70 9.91 13.44 5.82
C TYR A 70 9.30 12.77 7.05
N GLY A 71 10.14 12.19 7.93
CA GLY A 71 9.69 11.44 9.10
C GLY A 71 8.83 10.26 8.69
N LEU A 72 9.31 9.45 7.74
CA LEU A 72 8.56 8.32 7.22
C LEU A 72 8.55 7.18 8.23
N ASP A 73 7.36 6.65 8.51
CA ASP A 73 7.14 5.44 9.30
C ASP A 73 7.29 4.17 8.45
N GLY A 74 7.26 4.29 7.13
CA GLY A 74 7.39 3.16 6.22
C GLY A 74 7.93 3.53 4.84
N VAL A 75 8.46 2.53 4.17
CA VAL A 75 8.96 2.55 2.79
C VAL A 75 8.16 1.53 1.99
N GLN A 76 7.64 1.96 0.85
CA GLN A 76 7.01 1.11 -0.14
C GLN A 76 7.88 1.08 -1.40
N LEU A 77 8.44 -0.09 -1.70
CA LEU A 77 9.24 -0.35 -2.90
C LEU A 77 8.32 -0.81 -4.03
N HIS A 78 8.18 0.01 -5.07
CA HIS A 78 7.22 -0.17 -6.16
C HIS A 78 7.88 -0.44 -7.51
N GLY A 79 9.22 -0.50 -7.58
CA GLY A 79 9.96 -0.87 -8.78
C GLY A 79 10.24 -2.37 -8.90
N ALA A 80 11.38 -2.68 -9.48
CA ALA A 80 11.96 -4.01 -9.65
C ALA A 80 13.00 -4.35 -8.56
N GLU A 81 12.93 -3.69 -7.40
CA GLU A 81 13.88 -3.90 -6.30
C GLU A 81 13.87 -5.36 -5.83
N SER A 82 15.04 -5.99 -5.79
CA SER A 82 15.19 -7.41 -5.46
C SER A 82 15.09 -7.69 -3.96
N PRO A 83 14.85 -8.95 -3.54
CA PRO A 83 14.91 -9.34 -2.12
C PRO A 83 16.24 -8.99 -1.45
N ASP A 84 17.36 -9.04 -2.18
CA ASP A 84 18.67 -8.65 -1.67
C ASP A 84 18.78 -7.15 -1.42
N PHE A 85 18.19 -6.33 -2.31
CA PHE A 85 18.06 -4.89 -2.07
C PHE A 85 17.21 -4.63 -0.83
N CYS A 86 16.05 -5.28 -0.70
CA CYS A 86 15.19 -5.17 0.48
C CYS A 86 15.95 -5.52 1.77
N ARG A 87 16.77 -6.58 1.75
CA ARG A 87 17.57 -7.00 2.91
C ARG A 87 18.63 -5.97 3.31
N ARG A 88 19.34 -5.39 2.34
CA ARG A 88 20.33 -4.33 2.62
C ARG A 88 19.66 -3.08 3.15
N LEU A 89 18.62 -2.62 2.46
CA LEU A 89 17.84 -1.45 2.88
C LEU A 89 17.28 -1.65 4.30
N ARG A 90 16.73 -2.82 4.60
CA ARG A 90 16.26 -3.17 5.95
C ARG A 90 17.33 -2.96 7.02
N GLY A 91 18.58 -3.35 6.76
CA GLY A 91 19.69 -3.18 7.70
C GLY A 91 20.05 -1.72 7.96
N SER A 92 19.73 -0.83 7.02
CA SER A 92 20.01 0.61 7.10
C SER A 92 18.82 1.43 7.61
N LEU A 93 17.60 0.89 7.55
CA LEU A 93 16.40 1.59 8.01
C LEU A 93 16.35 1.69 9.54
N PRO A 94 15.79 2.80 10.09
CA PRO A 94 15.53 2.89 11.52
C PRO A 94 14.67 1.73 12.04
N PRO A 95 14.91 1.25 13.27
CA PRO A 95 14.07 0.23 13.89
C PRO A 95 12.59 0.64 13.92
N GLY A 96 11.71 -0.25 13.50
CA GLY A 96 10.27 -0.02 13.45
C GLY A 96 9.78 0.67 12.17
N THR A 97 10.65 1.10 11.25
CA THR A 97 10.22 1.54 9.92
C THR A 97 9.70 0.35 9.13
N LEU A 98 8.49 0.44 8.58
CA LEU A 98 7.98 -0.64 7.74
C LEU A 98 8.67 -0.70 6.37
N LEU A 99 8.79 -1.91 5.82
CA LEU A 99 9.16 -2.13 4.43
C LEU A 99 8.06 -2.93 3.72
N VAL A 100 7.40 -2.31 2.76
CA VAL A 100 6.34 -2.91 1.95
C VAL A 100 6.85 -3.10 0.53
N LYS A 101 6.67 -4.29 -0.05
CA LYS A 101 6.97 -4.53 -1.47
C LYS A 101 5.68 -4.51 -2.28
N ALA A 102 5.59 -3.65 -3.28
CA ALA A 102 4.51 -3.74 -4.26
C ALA A 102 4.83 -4.83 -5.30
N VAL A 103 3.82 -5.65 -5.60
CA VAL A 103 3.88 -6.72 -6.59
C VAL A 103 2.74 -6.51 -7.58
N GLY A 104 3.10 -6.26 -8.83
CA GLY A 104 2.13 -6.19 -9.92
C GLY A 104 1.66 -7.58 -10.31
N VAL A 105 0.34 -7.82 -10.26
CA VAL A 105 -0.27 -9.12 -10.54
C VAL A 105 -1.00 -9.10 -11.88
N ALA A 106 -0.63 -10.02 -12.77
CA ALA A 106 -1.33 -10.35 -14.01
C ALA A 106 -1.70 -11.84 -14.07
N SER A 107 -0.94 -12.70 -13.40
CA SER A 107 -1.17 -14.16 -13.34
C SER A 107 -0.90 -14.71 -11.93
N SER A 108 -1.20 -15.99 -11.71
CA SER A 108 -0.86 -16.67 -10.45
C SER A 108 0.64 -16.83 -10.23
N GLU A 109 1.47 -16.82 -11.28
CA GLU A 109 2.93 -16.91 -11.17
C GLU A 109 3.52 -15.68 -10.49
N ASP A 110 2.92 -14.50 -10.69
CA ASP A 110 3.32 -13.27 -10.02
C ASP A 110 3.18 -13.39 -8.49
N LEU A 111 2.22 -14.16 -8.00
CA LEU A 111 2.04 -14.41 -6.56
C LEU A 111 3.16 -15.28 -5.98
N THR A 112 3.72 -16.19 -6.77
CA THR A 112 4.89 -16.98 -6.36
C THR A 112 6.12 -16.08 -6.20
N THR A 113 6.29 -15.08 -7.07
CA THR A 113 7.41 -14.13 -6.93
C THR A 113 7.32 -13.32 -5.64
N ALA A 114 6.11 -13.08 -5.12
CA ALA A 114 5.91 -12.38 -3.86
C ALA A 114 6.45 -13.17 -2.65
N LEU A 115 6.55 -14.50 -2.74
CA LEU A 115 7.09 -15.35 -1.67
C LEU A 115 8.59 -15.10 -1.43
N ALA A 116 9.31 -14.60 -2.44
CA ALA A 116 10.73 -14.27 -2.29
C ALA A 116 10.98 -13.11 -1.30
N TYR A 117 9.94 -12.39 -0.89
CA TYR A 117 10.04 -11.24 0.01
C TYR A 117 9.66 -11.55 1.46
N GLU A 118 9.24 -12.78 1.81
CA GLU A 118 8.71 -13.12 3.15
C GLU A 118 9.65 -12.78 4.30
N GLU A 119 10.95 -12.94 4.10
CA GLU A 119 11.96 -12.73 5.14
C GLU A 119 12.52 -11.30 5.18
N VAL A 120 12.11 -10.44 4.24
CA VAL A 120 12.74 -9.11 4.04
C VAL A 120 11.74 -7.96 4.08
N ALA A 121 10.47 -8.20 3.80
CA ALA A 121 9.40 -7.20 3.86
C ALA A 121 8.46 -7.48 5.04
N ASP A 122 7.78 -6.46 5.54
CA ASP A 122 6.73 -6.61 6.56
C ASP A 122 5.34 -6.82 5.92
N GLY A 123 5.22 -6.51 4.64
CA GLY A 123 3.98 -6.66 3.91
C GLY A 123 4.11 -6.47 2.42
N LEU A 124 3.01 -6.76 1.75
CA LEU A 124 2.87 -6.64 0.32
C LEU A 124 1.79 -5.62 -0.06
N LEU A 125 1.92 -5.08 -1.26
CA LEU A 125 0.84 -4.37 -1.92
C LEU A 125 0.62 -5.03 -3.27
N PHE A 126 -0.54 -5.65 -3.46
CA PHE A 126 -0.88 -6.23 -4.74
C PHE A 126 -1.53 -5.16 -5.63
N ASP A 127 -0.79 -4.74 -6.65
CA ASP A 127 -1.26 -3.81 -7.67
C ASP A 127 -1.64 -4.56 -8.95
N THR A 128 -2.51 -3.98 -9.75
CA THR A 128 -2.88 -4.53 -11.06
C THR A 128 -1.83 -4.15 -12.08
N ARG A 129 -1.25 -5.14 -12.75
CA ARG A 129 -0.52 -4.85 -14.00
C ARG A 129 -1.52 -4.49 -15.08
N CYS A 130 -1.76 -3.20 -15.29
CA CYS A 130 -2.28 -2.73 -16.57
C CYS A 130 -1.19 -2.99 -17.61
N ALA A 131 -1.38 -4.00 -18.47
CA ALA A 131 -0.48 -4.29 -19.58
C ALA A 131 -0.34 -3.14 -20.60
N THR A 132 -1.03 -2.02 -20.40
CA THR A 132 -1.00 -0.83 -21.26
C THR A 132 -1.08 0.46 -20.44
N HIS A 133 -0.27 1.46 -20.80
CA HIS A 133 -0.33 2.87 -20.35
C HIS A 133 -1.61 3.61 -20.82
N GLY A 134 -2.73 2.90 -20.94
CA GLY A 134 -4.00 3.39 -21.47
C GLY A 134 -5.05 2.30 -21.22
N GLY A 135 -6.17 2.70 -20.61
CA GLY A 135 -7.16 1.80 -20.00
C GLY A 135 -7.63 0.67 -20.92
N SER A 136 -7.33 -0.57 -20.54
CA SER A 136 -7.92 -1.77 -21.15
C SER A 136 -9.33 -2.09 -20.62
N GLY A 137 -9.85 -1.32 -19.66
CA GLY A 137 -11.15 -1.56 -19.02
C GLY A 137 -11.23 -2.85 -18.19
N ARG A 138 -10.18 -3.69 -18.16
CA ARG A 138 -10.13 -4.93 -17.40
C ARG A 138 -9.82 -4.60 -15.94
N ARG A 139 -10.84 -4.71 -15.08
CA ARG A 139 -10.68 -4.68 -13.62
C ARG A 139 -9.76 -5.83 -13.20
N PHE A 140 -8.89 -5.57 -12.23
CA PHE A 140 -8.09 -6.62 -11.59
C PHE A 140 -8.98 -7.76 -11.15
N ASP A 141 -8.69 -9.01 -11.48
CA ASP A 141 -9.44 -10.13 -10.91
C ASP A 141 -8.83 -10.51 -9.56
N TRP A 142 -9.45 -10.01 -8.47
CA TRP A 142 -9.01 -10.33 -7.12
C TRP A 142 -9.18 -11.81 -6.77
N SER A 143 -9.95 -12.59 -7.54
CA SER A 143 -10.03 -14.04 -7.33
C SER A 143 -8.66 -14.70 -7.44
N LEU A 144 -7.71 -14.12 -8.21
CA LEU A 144 -6.33 -14.58 -8.26
C LEU A 144 -5.63 -14.52 -6.90
N LEU A 145 -5.92 -13.49 -6.10
CA LEU A 145 -5.32 -13.31 -4.78
C LEU A 145 -5.75 -14.40 -3.79
N SER A 146 -6.85 -15.11 -4.05
CA SER A 146 -7.22 -16.31 -3.28
C SER A 146 -6.19 -17.43 -3.39
N ARG A 147 -5.26 -17.35 -4.36
CA ARG A 147 -4.14 -18.29 -4.57
C ARG A 147 -2.86 -17.86 -3.88
N TYR A 148 -2.81 -16.67 -3.27
CA TYR A 148 -1.66 -16.29 -2.48
C TYR A 148 -1.57 -17.20 -1.25
N ARG A 149 -0.42 -17.86 -1.08
CA ARG A 149 -0.18 -18.82 0.01
C ARG A 149 0.89 -18.36 1.00
N GLY A 150 1.36 -17.12 0.84
CA GLY A 150 2.40 -16.59 1.70
C GLY A 150 1.90 -16.06 3.03
N ASN A 151 2.87 -15.70 3.87
CA ASN A 151 2.66 -15.26 5.25
C ASN A 151 2.57 -13.74 5.41
N LEU A 152 3.02 -12.98 4.42
CA LEU A 152 2.99 -11.53 4.52
C LEU A 152 1.56 -11.00 4.43
N PRO A 153 1.15 -10.08 5.32
CA PRO A 153 -0.08 -9.35 5.15
C PRO A 153 0.02 -8.46 3.91
N PHE A 154 -1.12 -8.17 3.29
CA PHE A 154 -1.16 -7.34 2.09
C PHE A 154 -2.30 -6.33 2.07
N LEU A 155 -2.09 -5.27 1.29
CA LEU A 155 -3.12 -4.33 0.87
C LEU A 155 -3.54 -4.59 -0.58
N LEU A 156 -4.84 -4.46 -0.84
CA LEU A 156 -5.40 -4.44 -2.19
C LEU A 156 -5.20 -3.06 -2.81
N SER A 157 -4.58 -2.99 -3.97
CA SER A 157 -4.53 -1.77 -4.78
C SER A 157 -5.06 -2.06 -6.19
N GLY A 158 -4.79 -1.14 -7.12
CA GLY A 158 -5.05 -1.34 -8.53
C GLY A 158 -6.48 -1.01 -8.94
N GLY A 159 -6.68 0.25 -9.33
CA GLY A 159 -7.91 0.69 -9.98
C GLY A 159 -9.15 0.82 -9.09
N LEU A 160 -9.02 0.59 -7.77
CA LEU A 160 -10.06 0.84 -6.78
C LEU A 160 -10.65 2.24 -6.93
N GLY A 161 -11.98 2.34 -6.97
CA GLY A 161 -12.68 3.61 -7.04
C GLY A 161 -14.09 3.58 -6.43
N PRO A 162 -14.79 4.73 -6.47
CA PRO A 162 -16.20 4.80 -6.08
C PRO A 162 -17.03 3.76 -6.85
N GLY A 163 -17.87 3.01 -6.14
CA GLY A 163 -18.64 1.89 -6.68
C GLY A 163 -18.00 0.51 -6.48
N ASP A 164 -16.76 0.42 -5.98
CA ASP A 164 -16.14 -0.86 -5.60
C ASP A 164 -16.39 -1.24 -4.12
N GLU A 165 -17.21 -0.50 -3.37
CA GLU A 165 -17.36 -0.67 -1.92
C GLU A 165 -17.86 -2.08 -1.55
N GLU A 166 -18.89 -2.56 -2.24
CA GLU A 166 -19.40 -3.92 -2.03
C GLU A 166 -18.36 -4.97 -2.38
N ARG A 167 -17.64 -4.77 -3.49
CA ARG A 167 -16.59 -5.68 -3.94
C ARG A 167 -15.46 -5.78 -2.91
N VAL A 168 -15.05 -4.66 -2.31
CA VAL A 168 -14.06 -4.63 -1.22
C VAL A 168 -14.57 -5.37 0.00
N ARG A 169 -15.82 -5.15 0.42
CA ARG A 169 -16.42 -5.82 1.59
C ARG A 169 -16.54 -7.33 1.41
N SER A 170 -16.88 -7.77 0.20
CA SER A 170 -17.06 -9.19 -0.12
C SER A 170 -15.76 -9.94 -0.36
N PHE A 171 -14.62 -9.24 -0.48
CA PHE A 171 -13.33 -9.88 -0.62
C PHE A 171 -12.77 -10.29 0.74
N HIS A 172 -12.53 -11.59 0.90
CA HIS A 172 -11.97 -12.15 2.13
C HIS A 172 -10.72 -12.96 1.83
N HIS A 173 -9.63 -12.61 2.49
CA HIS A 173 -8.40 -13.40 2.54
C HIS A 173 -7.75 -13.18 3.91
N PRO A 174 -7.25 -14.21 4.61
CA PRO A 174 -6.72 -14.08 5.97
C PRO A 174 -5.51 -13.13 6.06
N ARG A 175 -4.77 -12.98 4.97
CA ARG A 175 -3.64 -12.05 4.84
C ARG A 175 -4.03 -10.65 4.33
N CYS A 176 -5.26 -10.44 3.86
CA CYS A 176 -5.68 -9.13 3.38
C CYS A 176 -6.03 -8.22 4.57
N GLN A 177 -5.23 -7.17 4.79
CA GLN A 177 -5.45 -6.24 5.90
C GLN A 177 -6.23 -5.00 5.51
N GLY A 178 -6.30 -4.67 4.22
CA GLY A 178 -6.89 -3.40 3.81
C GLY A 178 -6.77 -3.07 2.33
N VAL A 179 -6.99 -1.80 2.04
CA VAL A 179 -6.98 -1.24 0.69
C VAL A 179 -6.02 -0.06 0.58
N ASP A 180 -5.49 0.15 -0.62
CA ASP A 180 -4.69 1.31 -1.02
C ASP A 180 -5.43 2.09 -2.11
N LEU A 181 -5.81 3.33 -1.78
CA LEU A 181 -6.64 4.21 -2.60
C LEU A 181 -5.78 5.31 -3.20
N ASN A 182 -5.90 5.55 -4.51
CA ASN A 182 -5.07 6.55 -5.18
C ASN A 182 -5.83 7.38 -6.22
N SER A 183 -5.70 7.06 -7.51
CA SER A 183 -6.03 7.97 -8.62
C SER A 183 -7.52 8.19 -8.87
N ARG A 184 -8.39 7.22 -8.53
CA ARG A 184 -9.85 7.33 -8.70
C ARG A 184 -10.51 8.20 -7.62
N PHE A 185 -9.74 8.68 -6.66
CA PHE A 185 -10.16 9.51 -5.53
C PHE A 185 -9.55 10.91 -5.61
N GLU A 186 -9.20 11.36 -6.81
CA GLU A 186 -8.53 12.64 -7.05
C GLU A 186 -9.41 13.61 -7.82
N LEU A 187 -9.33 14.89 -7.44
CA LEU A 187 -9.81 16.01 -8.27
C LEU A 187 -8.83 16.27 -9.42
N SER A 188 -7.54 16.18 -9.11
CA SER A 188 -6.41 16.22 -10.04
C SER A 188 -5.25 15.43 -9.43
N PRO A 189 -4.23 15.02 -10.21
CA PRO A 189 -3.09 14.28 -9.66
C PRO A 189 -2.50 14.95 -8.41
N GLY A 190 -2.44 14.20 -7.29
CA GLY A 190 -1.91 14.71 -6.03
C GLY A 190 -2.91 15.44 -5.12
N ILE A 191 -4.14 15.73 -5.59
CA ILE A 191 -5.20 16.37 -4.83
C ILE A 191 -6.39 15.42 -4.69
N LYS A 192 -6.59 14.86 -3.49
CA LYS A 192 -7.68 13.96 -3.17
C LYS A 192 -9.02 14.67 -3.03
N ASP A 193 -10.06 14.08 -3.59
CA ASP A 193 -11.44 14.42 -3.30
C ASP A 193 -11.84 13.81 -1.95
N VAL A 194 -11.76 14.63 -0.91
CA VAL A 194 -12.03 14.25 0.48
C VAL A 194 -13.48 13.79 0.66
N ALA A 195 -14.43 14.38 -0.06
CA ALA A 195 -15.85 14.03 0.06
C ALA A 195 -16.13 12.64 -0.55
N VAL A 196 -15.51 12.35 -1.69
CA VAL A 196 -15.59 11.03 -2.34
C VAL A 196 -14.89 9.97 -1.50
N LEU A 197 -13.70 10.25 -0.96
CA LEU A 197 -13.03 9.36 -0.01
C LEU A 197 -13.92 9.07 1.19
N ALA A 198 -14.44 10.09 1.87
CA ALA A 198 -15.29 9.93 3.05
C ALA A 198 -16.52 9.05 2.76
N ARG A 199 -17.14 9.18 1.58
CA ARG A 199 -18.25 8.32 1.16
C ARG A 199 -17.82 6.88 0.98
N PHE A 200 -16.71 6.65 0.29
CA PHE A 200 -16.17 5.31 0.05
C PHE A 200 -15.77 4.62 1.36
N LEU A 201 -15.08 5.33 2.27
CA LEU A 201 -14.68 4.80 3.58
C LEU A 201 -15.88 4.34 4.41
N ARG A 202 -16.96 5.14 4.44
CA ARG A 202 -18.22 4.71 5.05
C ARG A 202 -18.80 3.48 4.35
N GLY A 203 -18.77 3.47 3.02
CA GLY A 203 -19.27 2.36 2.23
C GLY A 203 -18.51 1.05 2.47
N VAL A 204 -17.20 1.07 2.71
CA VAL A 204 -16.43 -0.14 3.05
C VAL A 204 -16.46 -0.50 4.54
N GLY A 205 -17.18 0.28 5.37
CA GLY A 205 -17.26 0.05 6.83
C GLY A 205 -15.94 0.31 7.54
N HIS A 206 -15.16 1.29 7.08
CA HIS A 206 -13.95 1.70 7.77
C HIS A 206 -14.31 2.48 9.04
N GLU A 207 -13.87 1.97 10.17
CA GLU A 207 -13.93 2.61 11.48
C GLU A 207 -12.56 3.22 11.77
N PRO A 208 -12.47 4.53 12.10
CA PRO A 208 -11.20 5.18 12.42
C PRO A 208 -10.45 4.49 13.56
N SER A 209 -9.22 4.05 13.30
CA SER A 209 -8.34 3.47 14.29
C SER A 209 -7.91 4.55 15.31
N HIS A 210 -8.44 4.51 16.53
CA HIS A 210 -7.98 5.36 17.63
C HIS A 210 -6.66 4.82 18.18
N GLY A 211 -5.56 5.15 17.49
CA GLY A 211 -4.15 4.98 17.88
C GLY A 211 -3.82 3.89 18.90
N THR A 212 -3.31 2.74 18.42
CA THR A 212 -2.31 1.87 19.10
C THR A 212 -1.85 0.67 18.25
N GLY A 213 -2.44 0.41 17.07
CA GLY A 213 -2.13 -0.79 16.27
C GLY A 213 -0.79 -0.71 15.52
N GLN A 214 -0.06 -1.84 15.47
CA GLN A 214 1.13 -2.02 14.63
C GLN A 214 0.78 -1.85 13.15
N LEU A 215 1.70 -1.30 12.36
CA LEU A 215 1.48 -0.83 10.99
C LEU A 215 1.09 -1.96 10.01
N LEU A 216 1.44 -3.21 10.35
CA LEU A 216 1.05 -4.52 9.80
C LEU A 216 1.11 -5.54 10.96
N ASP A 217 -0.03 -5.98 11.51
CA ASP A 217 -0.01 -7.01 12.58
C ASP A 217 0.29 -8.36 11.93
N ILE A 218 1.57 -8.75 11.94
CA ILE A 218 2.05 -10.08 11.54
C ILE A 218 1.71 -11.14 12.60
N ALA A 219 1.48 -10.74 13.86
CA ALA A 219 1.29 -11.64 15.00
C ALA A 219 -0.13 -12.20 15.16
N SER A 220 -1.15 -11.64 14.48
CA SER A 220 -2.55 -12.03 14.68
C SER A 220 -3.12 -12.93 13.59
N VAL A 221 -2.30 -13.39 12.65
CA VAL A 221 -2.80 -14.14 11.49
C VAL A 221 -2.53 -15.63 11.66
N SER A 222 -3.60 -16.39 11.87
CA SER A 222 -3.57 -17.86 11.92
C SER A 222 -2.89 -18.44 10.68
N PRO A 223 -2.12 -19.54 10.81
CA PRO A 223 -1.56 -20.25 9.66
C PRO A 223 -2.64 -20.58 8.64
N LEU A 224 -2.34 -20.43 7.34
CA LEU A 224 -3.19 -20.97 6.29
C LEU A 224 -3.30 -22.49 6.50
N PRO A 225 -4.49 -23.09 6.39
CA PRO A 225 -4.61 -24.55 6.49
C PRO A 225 -3.74 -25.18 5.40
N SER A 226 -2.86 -26.10 5.79
CA SER A 226 -2.07 -26.92 4.88
C SER A 226 -3.04 -27.76 4.06
N GLY A 227 -3.25 -27.36 2.80
CA GLY A 227 -4.01 -28.16 1.85
C GLY A 227 -3.18 -29.37 1.43
N ASP A 228 -3.22 -30.42 2.25
CA ASP A 228 -2.79 -31.76 1.87
C ASP A 228 -4.03 -32.64 1.83
N GLU A 229 -4.70 -32.64 0.67
CA GLU A 229 -5.54 -33.76 0.28
C GLU A 229 -4.93 -34.35 -0.98
N SER A 230 -4.00 -35.28 -0.75
CA SER A 230 -3.62 -36.29 -1.73
C SER A 230 -4.77 -37.30 -1.83
N PRO A 231 -5.40 -37.52 -3.00
CA PRO A 231 -6.38 -38.59 -3.14
C PRO A 231 -5.64 -39.91 -3.36
N GLY A 232 -5.80 -40.82 -2.39
CA GLY A 232 -5.58 -42.26 -2.58
C GLY A 232 -6.81 -42.96 -3.15
#